data_AF-A0A257NCE6-F1
#
_entry.id   AF-A0A257NCE6-F1
#
_cell.length_a   1.000
_cell.length_b   1.000
_cell.length_c   1.000
_cell.angle_alpha   90.00
_cell.angle_beta   90.00
_cell.angle_gamma   90.00
#
_symmetry.space_group_name_H-M   'P 1'
#
loop_
_entity.id
_entity.type
_entity.pdbx_description
1 polymer ?
#
loop_
_entity_poly.entity_id
_entity_poly.type
_entity_poly.pdbx_seq_one_letter_code
_entity_poly.pdbx_strand_id
1 'polypeptide(L)'
;MKNKSKPLLKGAVLTTLITLSAPGSALDKPKTMEDMWKIIQAQQKQIDEMKAGMSSASSKAVNDNVEKPANKVTASNEQNSENKVAAGNVQNSENKVADSSVKNLERKTDILSQEVEKLRTNLAIPDEVKYKSAYGLGPAASKVYQVGKGLSIGGYGEANYQKIVSDKGNAKDNADYERLVMYVGYKFTDRILFNSEIEFEHGSTAEGGSVSVEFAALDFFIDPMVNARTGMVLLPMGFLNQIHEPPFYFGNNRPEVERRIIPTTWREIGVGLFGAITPNLTYTGYVINGLDAQGFNSSGIRDGRQAGSQALAENFGYV
;
A
#
# COMPACT_ATOMS: atom_id res chain seq x y z
N MET A 1 63.57 -32.41 46.94
CA MET A 1 62.14 -32.72 46.75
C MET A 1 61.50 -31.66 45.86
N LYS A 2 60.78 -32.12 44.82
CA LYS A 2 59.78 -31.42 43.98
C LYS A 2 60.20 -30.20 43.16
N ASN A 3 60.56 -30.51 41.91
CA ASN A 3 60.47 -29.69 40.71
C ASN A 3 59.00 -29.60 40.22
N LYS A 4 58.59 -28.50 39.55
CA LYS A 4 57.47 -28.31 38.58
C LYS A 4 57.20 -26.79 38.40
N SER A 5 57.65 -26.12 37.34
CA SER A 5 57.19 -26.08 35.92
C SER A 5 55.87 -25.32 35.70
N LYS A 6 55.95 -24.25 34.88
CA LYS A 6 54.89 -23.34 34.39
C LYS A 6 53.72 -24.03 33.67
N PRO A 7 52.58 -23.34 33.50
CA PRO A 7 52.00 -23.08 32.17
C PRO A 7 51.59 -21.60 31.99
N LEU A 8 51.85 -20.86 30.91
CA LEU A 8 51.49 -20.94 29.48
C LEU A 8 49.99 -20.64 29.18
N LEU A 9 49.81 -19.43 28.63
CA LEU A 9 48.63 -18.83 27.99
C LEU A 9 47.80 -19.83 27.16
N LYS A 10 46.47 -19.76 27.30
CA LYS A 10 45.53 -20.14 26.23
C LYS A 10 44.47 -19.06 26.03
N GLY A 11 44.51 -18.52 24.82
CA GLY A 11 43.46 -17.94 23.98
C GLY A 11 42.16 -17.48 24.63
N ALA A 12 41.96 -16.17 24.62
CA ALA A 12 40.66 -15.54 24.65
C ALA A 12 39.99 -15.66 23.27
N VAL A 13 38.80 -16.26 23.20
CA VAL A 13 37.77 -15.92 22.22
C VAL A 13 36.51 -15.70 23.04
N LEU A 14 36.26 -14.43 23.30
CA LEU A 14 35.10 -13.92 24.02
C LEU A 14 33.92 -13.94 23.05
N THR A 15 33.09 -14.98 23.11
CA THR A 15 31.79 -15.00 22.44
C THR A 15 30.86 -14.08 23.23
N THR A 16 30.83 -12.79 22.89
CA THR A 16 29.86 -11.85 23.46
C THR A 16 28.48 -12.16 22.87
N LEU A 17 27.76 -13.06 23.54
CA LEU A 17 26.34 -13.25 23.36
C LEU A 17 25.64 -12.01 23.95
N ILE A 18 25.33 -11.01 23.12
CA ILE A 18 24.43 -9.92 23.55
C ILE A 18 23.01 -10.47 23.46
N THR A 19 22.59 -11.21 24.49
CA THR A 19 21.18 -11.37 24.83
C THR A 19 20.70 -10.07 25.45
N LEU A 20 20.13 -9.17 24.64
CA LEU A 20 19.28 -8.12 25.17
C LEU A 20 17.90 -8.73 25.47
N SER A 21 17.80 -9.40 26.62
CA SER A 21 16.54 -9.60 27.32
C SER A 21 16.35 -8.42 28.26
N ALA A 22 15.60 -7.41 27.83
CA ALA A 22 15.11 -6.35 28.72
C ALA A 22 13.61 -6.60 29.03
N PRO A 23 13.19 -6.58 30.30
CA PRO A 23 11.79 -6.63 30.67
C PRO A 23 11.12 -5.27 30.42
N GLY A 24 9.89 -5.30 29.89
CA GLY A 24 8.87 -4.27 30.04
C GLY A 24 9.32 -2.80 30.07
N SER A 25 9.43 -2.19 28.90
CA SER A 25 8.95 -0.82 28.70
C SER A 25 8.18 -0.84 27.39
N ALA A 26 6.93 -0.39 27.41
CA ALA A 26 6.06 -0.37 26.24
C ALA A 26 6.83 0.24 25.07
N LEU A 27 7.06 -0.54 24.00
CA LEU A 27 7.47 0.01 22.73
C LEU A 27 6.37 1.00 22.34
N ASP A 28 6.67 2.29 22.40
CA ASP A 28 5.82 3.31 21.81
C ASP A 28 5.53 2.85 20.37
N LYS A 29 4.25 2.61 20.06
CA LYS A 29 3.82 2.32 18.69
C LYS A 29 4.39 3.40 17.77
N PRO A 30 4.88 3.07 16.56
CA PRO A 30 5.48 4.06 15.68
C PRO A 30 4.50 5.22 15.50
N LYS A 31 4.95 6.43 15.86
CA LYS A 31 4.11 7.64 15.90
C LYS A 31 3.85 8.20 14.49
N THR A 32 4.67 7.80 13.52
CA THR A 32 4.57 8.22 12.12
C THR A 32 4.80 7.03 11.17
N MET A 33 4.27 7.12 9.95
CA MET A 33 4.51 6.10 8.91
C MET A 33 5.98 6.04 8.47
N GLU A 34 6.72 7.16 8.57
CA GLU A 34 8.15 7.19 8.23
C GLU A 34 8.98 6.36 9.21
N ASP A 35 8.67 6.44 10.51
CA ASP A 35 9.32 5.60 11.51
C ASP A 35 9.04 4.12 11.25
N MET A 36 7.80 3.80 10.88
CA MET A 36 7.43 2.43 10.52
C MET A 36 8.14 1.95 9.25
N TRP A 37 8.26 2.80 8.22
CA TRP A 37 8.95 2.43 6.98
C TRP A 37 10.46 2.23 7.19
N LYS A 38 11.10 3.06 8.02
CA LYS A 38 12.49 2.87 8.42
C LYS A 38 12.69 1.55 9.17
N ILE A 39 11.76 1.20 10.06
CA ILE A 39 11.77 -0.08 10.77
C ILE A 39 11.66 -1.24 9.77
N ILE A 40 10.71 -1.18 8.83
CA ILE A 40 10.52 -2.23 7.81
C ILE A 40 11.79 -2.37 6.93
N GLN A 41 12.40 -1.26 6.50
CA GLN A 41 13.63 -1.30 5.70
C GLN A 41 14.81 -1.88 6.48
N ALA A 42 14.96 -1.51 7.75
CA ALA A 42 16.01 -2.05 8.62
C ALA A 42 15.83 -3.55 8.84
N GLN A 43 14.59 -4.01 9.04
CA GLN A 43 14.27 -5.43 9.17
C GLN A 43 14.57 -6.21 7.89
N GLN A 44 14.23 -5.67 6.71
CA GLN A 44 14.54 -6.31 5.42
C GLN A 44 16.05 -6.46 5.22
N LYS A 45 16.82 -5.41 5.52
CA LYS A 45 18.29 -5.46 5.41
C LYS A 45 18.90 -6.52 6.32
N GLN A 46 18.42 -6.62 7.57
CA GLN A 46 18.87 -7.68 8.49
C GLN A 46 18.52 -9.08 7.98
N ILE A 47 17.34 -9.26 7.39
CA ILE A 47 16.94 -10.54 6.78
C ILE A 47 17.87 -10.91 5.62
N ASP A 48 18.20 -9.96 4.75
CA ASP A 48 19.07 -10.19 3.60
C ASP A 48 20.51 -10.52 4.04
N GLU A 49 21.02 -9.82 5.06
CA GLU A 49 22.32 -10.11 5.68
C GLU A 49 22.35 -11.49 6.36
N MET A 50 21.27 -11.88 7.07
CA MET A 50 21.15 -13.21 7.67
C MET A 50 21.10 -14.32 6.61
N LYS A 51 20.34 -14.13 5.52
CA LYS A 51 20.30 -15.07 4.38
C LYS A 51 21.67 -15.22 3.72
N ALA A 52 22.38 -14.11 3.49
CA ALA A 52 23.73 -14.12 2.94
C ALA A 52 24.72 -14.85 3.88
N GLY A 53 24.67 -14.55 5.18
CA GLY A 53 25.48 -15.22 6.21
C GLY A 53 25.24 -16.73 6.27
N MET A 54 23.98 -17.16 6.20
CA MET A 54 23.61 -18.59 6.18
C MET A 54 24.11 -19.30 4.92
N SER A 55 24.03 -18.66 3.74
CA SER A 55 24.58 -19.22 2.51
C SER A 55 26.11 -19.42 2.57
N SER A 56 26.82 -18.48 3.22
CA SER A 56 28.27 -18.56 3.42
C SER A 56 28.69 -19.58 4.50
N ALA A 57 27.84 -19.83 5.49
CA ALA A 57 28.05 -20.86 6.50
C ALA A 57 27.82 -22.27 5.94
N SER A 58 26.84 -22.43 5.04
CA SER A 58 26.59 -23.68 4.32
C SER A 58 27.74 -24.05 3.38
N SER A 59 28.36 -23.07 2.69
CA SER A 59 29.49 -23.33 1.77
C SER A 59 30.83 -23.61 2.49
N LYS A 60 31.07 -23.04 3.67
CA LYS A 60 32.26 -23.36 4.48
C LYS A 60 32.23 -24.77 5.07
N ALA A 61 31.06 -25.28 5.45
CA ALA A 61 30.91 -26.64 5.95
C ALA A 61 31.24 -27.75 4.92
N VAL A 62 31.22 -27.42 3.62
CA VAL A 62 31.56 -28.36 2.53
C VAL A 62 33.06 -28.39 2.24
N ASN A 63 33.79 -27.27 2.42
CA ASN A 63 35.21 -27.19 2.06
C ASN A 63 36.18 -27.77 3.10
N ASP A 64 35.80 -27.88 4.37
CA ASP A 64 36.67 -28.41 5.43
C ASP A 64 36.85 -29.95 5.41
N ASN A 65 36.20 -30.67 4.47
CA ASN A 65 36.27 -32.13 4.35
C ASN A 65 37.27 -32.67 3.30
N VAL A 66 38.05 -31.81 2.61
CA VAL A 66 38.83 -32.25 1.43
C VAL A 66 40.34 -32.43 1.67
N GLU A 67 40.94 -31.96 2.77
CA GLU A 67 42.41 -32.09 2.96
C GLU A 67 42.83 -33.03 4.10
N LYS A 68 43.18 -34.28 3.74
CA LYS A 68 44.36 -34.97 4.30
C LYS A 68 44.90 -36.07 3.36
N PRO A 69 46.22 -36.09 3.06
CA PRO A 69 46.79 -36.96 2.04
C PRO A 69 47.14 -38.36 2.54
N ALA A 70 47.36 -39.25 1.56
CA ALA A 70 47.48 -40.71 1.64
C ALA A 70 48.89 -41.27 1.96
N ASN A 71 48.92 -42.61 2.09
CA ASN A 71 50.03 -43.60 2.09
C ASN A 71 50.73 -43.92 3.43
N LYS A 72 51.10 -45.18 3.79
CA LYS A 72 51.26 -46.45 3.05
C LYS A 72 51.25 -47.66 4.01
N VAL A 73 50.91 -48.83 3.45
CA VAL A 73 50.85 -50.22 3.95
C VAL A 73 52.06 -50.71 4.79
N THR A 74 51.86 -51.55 5.82
CA THR A 74 52.32 -52.98 5.96
C THR A 74 51.95 -53.56 7.35
N ALA A 75 51.61 -54.85 7.39
CA ALA A 75 51.11 -55.61 8.54
C ALA A 75 52.19 -56.19 9.47
N SER A 76 51.89 -56.32 10.76
CA SER A 76 52.33 -57.45 11.63
C SER A 76 51.72 -57.38 13.05
N ASN A 77 51.04 -58.49 13.40
CA ASN A 77 50.89 -59.17 14.69
C ASN A 77 50.49 -58.44 16.00
N GLU A 78 49.34 -58.93 16.50
CA GLU A 78 49.04 -59.46 17.83
C GLU A 78 49.17 -58.60 19.11
N GLN A 79 48.04 -58.70 19.84
CA GLN A 79 47.85 -58.64 21.29
C GLN A 79 47.57 -57.29 21.98
N ASN A 80 46.33 -57.26 22.47
CA ASN A 80 45.88 -56.82 23.78
C ASN A 80 45.40 -55.38 24.01
N SER A 81 44.11 -55.35 24.32
CA SER A 81 43.50 -54.69 25.48
C SER A 81 43.27 -53.19 25.44
N GLU A 82 41.97 -52.90 25.46
CA GLU A 82 41.31 -51.79 26.15
C GLU A 82 41.31 -50.40 25.48
N ASN A 83 40.10 -49.83 25.50
CA ASN A 83 39.74 -48.43 25.36
C ASN A 83 39.60 -47.86 23.93
N LYS A 84 38.42 -48.05 23.34
CA LYS A 84 37.98 -47.27 22.15
C LYS A 84 36.47 -46.99 22.18
N VAL A 85 36.02 -46.23 23.17
CA VAL A 85 34.67 -45.63 23.16
C VAL A 85 34.73 -44.20 23.70
N ALA A 86 35.17 -43.23 22.89
CA ALA A 86 35.01 -41.81 23.25
C ALA A 86 35.16 -40.78 22.11
N ALA A 87 35.62 -41.14 20.91
CA ALA A 87 35.92 -40.13 19.87
C ALA A 87 34.87 -40.01 18.74
N GLY A 88 33.93 -40.96 18.61
CA GLY A 88 32.96 -40.99 17.50
C GLY A 88 31.63 -40.26 17.74
N ASN A 89 31.33 -39.87 18.98
CA ASN A 89 30.01 -39.33 19.35
C ASN A 89 29.93 -37.79 19.44
N VAL A 90 31.06 -37.09 19.43
CA VAL A 90 31.09 -35.62 19.60
C VAL A 90 30.92 -34.89 18.25
N GLN A 91 31.49 -35.41 17.17
CA GLN A 91 31.33 -34.80 15.83
C GLN A 91 29.91 -34.96 15.24
N ASN A 92 29.20 -36.04 15.61
CA ASN A 92 27.83 -36.29 15.15
C ASN A 92 26.78 -35.47 15.91
N SER A 93 27.06 -35.08 17.16
CA SER A 93 26.17 -34.20 17.93
C SER A 93 26.34 -32.73 17.53
N GLU A 94 27.57 -32.26 17.28
CA GLU A 94 27.83 -30.90 16.79
C GLU A 94 27.19 -30.64 15.43
N ASN A 95 27.29 -31.59 14.48
CA ASN A 95 26.63 -31.46 13.18
C ASN A 95 25.10 -31.48 13.26
N LYS A 96 24.49 -32.28 14.16
CA LYS A 96 23.04 -32.25 14.39
C LYS A 96 22.56 -30.96 15.08
N VAL A 97 23.36 -30.41 15.98
CA VAL A 97 23.05 -29.14 16.65
C VAL A 97 23.21 -27.96 15.69
N ALA A 98 24.22 -27.96 14.83
CA ALA A 98 24.38 -27.00 13.75
C ALA A 98 23.20 -27.08 12.75
N ASP A 99 22.84 -28.27 12.28
CA ASP A 99 21.74 -28.47 11.31
C ASP A 99 20.36 -28.10 11.89
N SER A 100 20.11 -28.39 13.18
CA SER A 100 18.89 -27.97 13.87
C SER A 100 18.84 -26.46 14.17
N SER A 101 20.00 -25.81 14.37
CA SER A 101 20.08 -24.36 14.53
C SER A 101 19.83 -23.63 13.20
N VAL A 102 20.36 -24.17 12.09
CA VAL A 102 20.15 -23.66 10.73
C VAL A 102 18.67 -23.78 10.36
N LYS A 103 18.04 -24.94 10.56
CA LYS A 103 16.58 -25.10 10.33
C LYS A 103 15.72 -24.14 11.16
N ASN A 104 16.13 -23.85 12.40
CA ASN A 104 15.42 -22.87 13.22
C ASN A 104 15.61 -21.44 12.74
N LEU A 105 16.79 -21.10 12.21
CA LEU A 105 17.07 -19.80 11.59
C LEU A 105 16.30 -19.62 10.28
N GLU A 106 16.23 -20.65 9.44
CA GLU A 106 15.42 -20.66 8.21
C GLU A 106 13.95 -20.41 8.53
N ARG A 107 13.40 -21.18 9.48
CA ARG A 107 12.01 -21.00 9.93
C ARG A 107 11.74 -19.60 10.48
N LYS A 108 12.66 -19.03 11.26
CA LYS A 108 12.51 -17.64 11.76
C LYS A 108 12.55 -16.65 10.61
N THR A 109 13.43 -16.84 9.63
CA THR A 109 13.54 -15.97 8.45
C THR A 109 12.27 -16.01 7.61
N ASP A 110 11.68 -17.19 7.42
CA ASP A 110 10.42 -17.36 6.69
C ASP A 110 9.26 -16.68 7.42
N ILE A 111 9.15 -16.86 8.75
CA ILE A 111 8.14 -16.19 9.56
C ILE A 111 8.32 -14.67 9.50
N LEU A 112 9.55 -14.16 9.57
CA LEU A 112 9.81 -12.73 9.44
C LEU A 112 9.45 -12.21 8.04
N SER A 113 9.75 -12.97 6.98
CA SER A 113 9.38 -12.61 5.61
C SER A 113 7.86 -12.55 5.45
N GLN A 114 7.15 -13.54 5.97
CA GLN A 114 5.68 -13.57 5.99
C GLN A 114 5.10 -12.40 6.78
N GLU A 115 5.68 -12.05 7.92
CA GLU A 115 5.21 -10.91 8.71
C GLU A 115 5.51 -9.58 8.02
N VAL A 116 6.65 -9.44 7.32
CA VAL A 116 6.94 -8.25 6.49
C VAL A 116 5.97 -8.15 5.32
N GLU A 117 5.65 -9.26 4.65
CA GLU A 117 4.63 -9.29 3.59
C GLU A 117 3.25 -8.93 4.13
N LYS A 118 2.89 -9.46 5.31
CA LYS A 118 1.64 -9.12 5.99
C LYS A 118 1.59 -7.66 6.38
N LEU A 119 2.66 -7.09 6.93
CA LEU A 119 2.75 -5.65 7.23
C LEU A 119 2.64 -4.79 5.98
N ARG A 120 3.27 -5.19 4.86
CA ARG A 120 3.11 -4.53 3.55
C ARG A 120 1.68 -4.62 3.04
N THR A 121 1.03 -5.77 3.22
CA THR A 121 -0.36 -6.01 2.82
C THR A 121 -1.33 -5.16 3.64
N ASN A 122 -1.17 -5.14 4.96
CA ASN A 122 -1.96 -4.31 5.87
C ASN A 122 -1.76 -2.80 5.61
N LEU A 123 -0.61 -2.40 5.06
CA LEU A 123 -0.39 -1.03 4.60
C LEU A 123 -1.28 -0.66 3.40
N ALA A 124 -1.56 -1.63 2.51
CA ALA A 124 -2.41 -1.44 1.33
C ALA A 124 -3.90 -1.61 1.64
N ILE A 125 -4.22 -2.52 2.56
CA ILE A 125 -5.57 -2.85 3.01
C ILE A 125 -5.61 -2.66 4.53
N PRO A 126 -5.98 -1.47 5.03
CA PRO A 126 -6.05 -1.23 6.47
C PRO A 126 -7.18 -2.06 7.09
N ASP A 127 -6.94 -2.59 8.28
CA ASP A 127 -7.91 -3.42 9.04
C ASP A 127 -9.17 -2.62 9.46
N GLU A 128 -9.08 -1.28 9.52
CA GLU A 128 -10.21 -0.38 9.76
C GLU A 128 -10.37 0.64 8.63
N VAL A 129 -11.51 0.59 7.94
CA VAL A 129 -11.89 1.60 6.94
C VAL A 129 -12.36 2.86 7.65
N LYS A 130 -11.48 3.85 7.76
CA LYS A 130 -11.89 5.19 8.20
C LYS A 130 -12.54 5.92 7.03
N TYR A 131 -13.87 6.06 7.07
CA TYR A 131 -14.64 6.86 6.13
C TYR A 131 -14.39 8.37 6.33
N LYS A 132 -13.19 8.82 5.98
CA LYS A 132 -12.77 10.21 6.13
C LYS A 132 -12.55 10.85 4.77
N SER A 133 -13.36 11.85 4.46
CA SER A 133 -13.16 12.76 3.33
C SER A 133 -11.94 13.65 3.54
N ALA A 134 -11.24 13.95 2.45
CA ALA A 134 -10.11 14.86 2.42
C ALA A 134 -10.18 15.73 1.17
N TYR A 135 -9.88 17.02 1.33
CA TYR A 135 -9.72 17.98 0.22
C TYR A 135 -10.88 17.99 -0.79
N GLY A 136 -12.10 17.93 -0.27
CA GLY A 136 -13.34 17.97 -1.05
C GLY A 136 -13.82 16.62 -1.58
N LEU A 137 -13.02 15.56 -1.51
CA LEU A 137 -13.36 14.27 -2.11
C LEU A 137 -14.10 13.33 -1.14
N GLY A 138 -14.88 12.41 -1.71
CA GLY A 138 -15.52 11.33 -0.96
C GLY A 138 -14.52 10.41 -0.23
N PRO A 139 -14.94 9.66 0.80
CA PRO A 139 -14.01 8.88 1.60
C PRO A 139 -13.25 7.77 0.86
N ALA A 140 -13.87 7.07 -0.09
CA ALA A 140 -13.18 6.05 -0.88
C ALA A 140 -12.13 6.70 -1.77
N ALA A 141 -12.47 7.82 -2.42
CA ALA A 141 -11.53 8.65 -3.18
C ALA A 141 -10.41 9.22 -2.30
N SER A 142 -10.68 9.44 -1.01
CA SER A 142 -9.76 10.07 -0.07
C SER A 142 -8.74 9.11 0.56
N LYS A 143 -8.83 7.81 0.28
CA LYS A 143 -7.93 6.80 0.87
C LYS A 143 -6.46 7.10 0.61
N VAL A 144 -6.10 7.63 -0.57
CA VAL A 144 -4.71 7.96 -0.93
C VAL A 144 -4.09 9.07 -0.06
N TYR A 145 -4.88 9.99 0.51
CA TYR A 145 -4.34 11.03 1.41
C TYR A 145 -3.98 10.48 2.79
N GLN A 146 -4.44 9.28 3.12
CA GLN A 146 -4.23 8.63 4.40
C GLN A 146 -3.03 7.67 4.37
N VAL A 147 -2.50 7.33 3.18
CA VAL A 147 -1.31 6.48 3.07
C VAL A 147 -0.04 7.30 3.31
N GLY A 148 0.98 6.66 3.89
CA GLY A 148 2.28 7.30 4.10
C GLY A 148 2.96 7.63 2.76
N LYS A 149 3.06 6.63 1.88
CA LYS A 149 3.67 6.73 0.54
C LYS A 149 3.19 5.54 -0.31
N GLY A 150 3.16 5.72 -1.63
CA GLY A 150 2.93 4.65 -2.58
C GLY A 150 1.49 4.53 -3.07
N LEU A 151 1.17 3.34 -3.59
CA LEU A 151 -0.08 3.03 -4.25
C LEU A 151 -1.23 2.91 -3.24
N SER A 152 -2.38 3.49 -3.59
CA SER A 152 -3.65 3.33 -2.90
C SER A 152 -4.73 2.95 -3.91
N ILE A 153 -5.43 1.85 -3.62
CA ILE A 153 -6.55 1.38 -4.41
C ILE A 153 -7.79 1.37 -3.52
N GLY A 154 -8.88 1.89 -4.06
CA GLY A 154 -10.22 1.87 -3.46
C GLY A 154 -11.28 1.66 -4.54
N GLY A 155 -12.53 1.59 -4.12
CA GLY A 155 -13.64 1.45 -5.05
C GLY A 155 -14.91 1.03 -4.34
N TYR A 156 -16.01 1.06 -5.08
CA TYR A 156 -17.31 0.55 -4.66
C TYR A 156 -18.10 0.08 -5.89
N GLY A 157 -19.13 -0.72 -5.64
CA GLY A 157 -20.07 -1.13 -6.67
C GLY A 157 -21.50 -0.85 -6.22
N GLU A 158 -22.37 -0.58 -7.18
CA GLU A 158 -23.78 -0.31 -6.98
C GLU A 158 -24.61 -1.14 -7.95
N ALA A 159 -25.60 -1.84 -7.41
CA ALA A 159 -26.61 -2.57 -8.16
C ALA A 159 -27.99 -2.18 -7.62
N ASN A 160 -28.94 -1.98 -8.50
CA ASN A 160 -30.29 -1.56 -8.13
C ASN A 160 -31.36 -2.49 -8.73
N TYR A 161 -32.48 -2.55 -8.03
CA TYR A 161 -33.71 -3.16 -8.52
C TYR A 161 -34.86 -2.19 -8.25
N GLN A 162 -35.57 -1.84 -9.31
CA GLN A 162 -36.64 -0.85 -9.28
C GLN A 162 -37.93 -1.52 -9.75
N LYS A 163 -38.88 -1.64 -8.83
CA LYS A 163 -40.25 -2.07 -9.14
C LYS A 163 -41.13 -0.84 -9.31
N ILE A 164 -41.68 -0.66 -10.50
CA ILE A 164 -42.52 0.49 -10.83
C ILE A 164 -43.97 0.11 -10.55
N VAL A 165 -44.56 0.70 -9.51
CA VAL A 165 -45.98 0.56 -9.20
C VAL A 165 -46.80 1.48 -10.10
N SER A 166 -47.96 1.02 -10.56
CA SER A 166 -48.68 1.57 -11.71
C SER A 166 -49.32 2.94 -11.45
N ASP A 167 -48.58 4.00 -11.73
CA ASP A 167 -49.05 5.38 -11.94
C ASP A 167 -48.26 6.11 -13.06
N LYS A 168 -47.30 5.41 -13.71
CA LYS A 168 -46.39 5.94 -14.75
C LYS A 168 -46.47 5.24 -16.12
N GLY A 169 -47.67 4.89 -16.60
CA GLY A 169 -47.87 4.42 -17.97
C GLY A 169 -47.15 3.09 -18.30
N ASN A 170 -46.45 3.03 -19.45
CA ASN A 170 -45.78 1.82 -19.98
C ASN A 170 -44.38 1.53 -19.38
N ALA A 171 -44.04 2.14 -18.25
CA ALA A 171 -42.74 1.93 -17.63
C ALA A 171 -42.60 0.49 -17.11
N LYS A 172 -41.41 -0.10 -17.24
CA LYS A 172 -41.12 -1.48 -16.85
C LYS A 172 -40.24 -1.52 -15.61
N ASP A 173 -40.42 -2.58 -14.81
CA ASP A 173 -39.47 -2.93 -13.76
C ASP A 173 -38.06 -3.09 -14.36
N ASN A 174 -37.05 -2.74 -13.58
CA ASN A 174 -35.66 -2.75 -14.02
C ASN A 174 -34.74 -3.35 -12.92
N ALA A 175 -33.75 -4.10 -13.36
CA ALA A 175 -32.62 -4.56 -12.55
C ALA A 175 -31.36 -4.11 -13.27
N ASP A 176 -30.45 -3.43 -12.59
CA ASP A 176 -29.27 -2.86 -13.20
C ASP A 176 -28.05 -2.94 -12.29
N TYR A 177 -26.90 -3.18 -12.90
CA TYR A 177 -25.61 -2.99 -12.26
C TYR A 177 -25.15 -1.57 -12.60
N GLU A 178 -25.72 -0.61 -11.86
CA GLU A 178 -25.63 0.83 -12.11
C GLU A 178 -24.18 1.26 -12.34
N ARG A 179 -23.26 0.90 -11.43
CA ARG A 179 -21.85 1.27 -11.57
C ARG A 179 -20.86 0.44 -10.77
N LEU A 180 -19.65 0.32 -11.30
CA LEU A 180 -18.43 -0.06 -10.60
C LEU A 180 -17.43 1.10 -10.67
N VAL A 181 -17.07 1.63 -9.52
CA VAL A 181 -16.10 2.73 -9.39
C VAL A 181 -14.80 2.21 -8.80
N MET A 182 -13.69 2.59 -9.43
CA MET A 182 -12.34 2.28 -8.97
C MET A 182 -11.53 3.55 -8.77
N TYR A 183 -10.95 3.67 -7.58
CA TYR A 183 -10.01 4.70 -7.22
C TYR A 183 -8.59 4.18 -7.32
N VAL A 184 -7.75 4.90 -8.06
CA VAL A 184 -6.32 4.61 -8.16
C VAL A 184 -5.56 5.89 -7.86
N GLY A 185 -4.81 5.87 -6.76
CA GLY A 185 -3.98 6.98 -6.33
C GLY A 185 -2.55 6.53 -6.04
N TYR A 186 -1.60 7.45 -6.20
CA TYR A 186 -0.20 7.22 -5.84
C TYR A 186 0.38 8.43 -5.13
N LYS A 187 0.80 8.25 -3.88
CA LYS A 187 1.49 9.28 -3.12
C LYS A 187 3.00 9.18 -3.36
N PHE A 188 3.53 10.02 -4.24
CA PHE A 188 4.95 10.02 -4.61
C PHE A 188 5.83 10.47 -3.45
N THR A 189 5.42 11.55 -2.79
CA THR A 189 6.07 12.17 -1.64
C THR A 189 5.01 12.78 -0.71
N ASP A 190 5.41 13.35 0.41
CA ASP A 190 4.48 14.14 1.24
C ASP A 190 4.00 15.43 0.58
N ARG A 191 4.61 15.82 -0.55
CA ARG A 191 4.26 17.04 -1.29
C ARG A 191 3.59 16.79 -2.63
N ILE A 192 3.61 15.56 -3.15
CA ILE A 192 3.11 15.26 -4.50
C ILE A 192 2.30 13.97 -4.45
N LEU A 193 1.05 14.05 -4.89
CA LEU A 193 0.11 12.95 -4.89
C LEU A 193 -0.69 12.94 -6.20
N PHE A 194 -0.86 11.77 -6.78
CA PHE A 194 -1.81 11.54 -7.87
C PHE A 194 -3.05 10.84 -7.33
N ASN A 195 -4.23 11.24 -7.81
CA ASN A 195 -5.49 10.57 -7.54
C ASN A 195 -6.35 10.51 -8.79
N SER A 196 -7.08 9.42 -8.96
CA SER A 196 -8.00 9.24 -10.08
C SER A 196 -9.18 8.34 -9.73
N GLU A 197 -10.24 8.51 -10.50
CA GLU A 197 -11.46 7.70 -10.45
C GLU A 197 -11.81 7.23 -11.87
N ILE A 198 -12.09 5.94 -11.99
CA ILE A 198 -12.60 5.29 -13.19
C ILE A 198 -13.96 4.70 -12.85
N GLU A 199 -14.99 5.05 -13.61
CA GLU A 199 -16.36 4.58 -13.44
C GLU A 199 -16.76 3.71 -14.65
N PHE A 200 -17.35 2.55 -14.37
CA PHE A 200 -17.97 1.65 -15.34
C PHE A 200 -19.47 1.65 -15.05
N GLU A 201 -20.31 2.11 -15.97
CA GLU A 201 -21.76 2.17 -15.79
C GLU A 201 -22.49 1.10 -16.62
N HIS A 202 -23.59 0.59 -16.08
CA HIS A 202 -24.51 -0.37 -16.72
C HIS A 202 -23.85 -1.66 -17.25
N GLY A 203 -22.67 -2.01 -16.71
CA GLY A 203 -21.94 -3.25 -17.02
C GLY A 203 -21.46 -3.39 -18.48
N SER A 204 -21.48 -2.33 -19.28
CA SER A 204 -21.17 -2.38 -20.72
C SER A 204 -20.46 -1.11 -21.20
N THR A 205 -19.88 -1.16 -22.41
CA THR A 205 -19.37 0.02 -23.14
C THR A 205 -20.28 0.40 -24.32
N ALA A 206 -21.39 -0.32 -24.47
CA ALA A 206 -22.38 -0.16 -25.51
C ALA A 206 -23.80 -0.20 -24.90
N GLU A 207 -24.81 0.11 -25.71
CA GLU A 207 -26.23 0.00 -25.32
C GLU A 207 -26.62 0.82 -24.08
N GLY A 208 -25.94 1.94 -23.85
CA GLY A 208 -26.17 2.83 -22.71
C GLY A 208 -25.13 2.69 -21.59
N GLY A 209 -24.32 1.63 -21.59
CA GLY A 209 -23.17 1.52 -20.69
C GLY A 209 -22.01 2.42 -21.10
N SER A 210 -21.18 2.78 -20.11
CA SER A 210 -20.06 3.71 -20.29
C SER A 210 -18.84 3.30 -19.46
N VAL A 211 -17.66 3.73 -19.91
CA VAL A 211 -16.44 3.71 -19.09
C VAL A 211 -15.82 5.08 -19.16
N SER A 212 -15.67 5.72 -18.00
CA SER A 212 -15.28 7.12 -17.89
C SER A 212 -14.16 7.30 -16.88
N VAL A 213 -13.23 8.21 -17.18
CA VAL A 213 -12.35 8.80 -16.17
C VAL A 213 -13.11 9.99 -15.59
N GLU A 214 -13.52 9.90 -14.33
CA GLU A 214 -14.30 10.95 -13.65
C GLU A 214 -13.40 12.06 -13.10
N PHE A 215 -12.21 11.71 -12.62
CA PHE A 215 -11.13 12.67 -12.41
C PHE A 215 -9.77 11.97 -12.47
N ALA A 216 -8.75 12.76 -12.75
CA ALA A 216 -7.35 12.33 -12.73
C ALA A 216 -6.48 13.57 -12.52
N ALA A 217 -6.01 13.77 -11.28
CA ALA A 217 -5.36 15.00 -10.87
C ALA A 217 -4.10 14.77 -10.04
N LEU A 218 -3.19 15.74 -10.12
CA LEU A 218 -2.00 15.87 -9.29
C LEU A 218 -2.20 16.98 -8.26
N ASP A 219 -1.90 16.66 -7.02
CA ASP A 219 -1.89 17.57 -5.88
C ASP A 219 -0.47 17.89 -5.46
N PHE A 220 -0.22 19.17 -5.26
CA PHE A 220 1.02 19.73 -4.73
C PHE A 220 0.74 20.35 -3.36
N PHE A 221 1.22 19.69 -2.31
CA PHE A 221 1.07 20.17 -0.94
C PHE A 221 2.20 21.13 -0.58
N ILE A 222 1.83 22.37 -0.25
CA ILE A 222 2.75 23.46 0.05
C ILE A 222 2.56 23.89 1.51
N ASP A 223 1.32 24.21 1.89
CA ASP A 223 0.92 24.62 3.23
C ASP A 223 -0.54 24.21 3.50
N PRO A 224 -0.96 23.94 4.75
CA PRO A 224 -2.36 23.64 5.05
C PRO A 224 -3.37 24.69 4.54
N MET A 225 -2.96 25.96 4.45
CA MET A 225 -3.79 27.04 3.94
C MET A 225 -3.80 27.14 2.41
N VAL A 226 -2.76 26.69 1.71
CA VAL A 226 -2.66 26.83 0.25
C VAL A 226 -1.91 25.67 -0.38
N ASN A 227 -2.59 24.99 -1.29
CA ASN A 227 -2.08 23.86 -2.08
C ASN A 227 -2.54 24.05 -3.52
N ALA A 228 -1.89 23.36 -4.46
CA ALA A 228 -2.26 23.42 -5.87
C ALA A 228 -2.74 22.06 -6.38
N ARG A 229 -3.78 22.04 -7.22
CA ARG A 229 -4.26 20.85 -7.92
C ARG A 229 -4.33 21.13 -9.41
N THR A 230 -3.92 20.17 -10.23
CA THR A 230 -3.99 20.27 -11.70
C THR A 230 -4.33 18.93 -12.34
N GLY A 231 -4.98 18.96 -13.49
CA GLY A 231 -5.36 17.76 -14.25
C GLY A 231 -6.82 17.80 -14.61
N MET A 232 -7.46 16.64 -14.69
CA MET A 232 -8.91 16.53 -14.80
C MET A 232 -9.50 16.56 -13.39
N VAL A 233 -10.22 17.64 -13.07
CA VAL A 233 -10.70 17.94 -11.71
C VAL A 233 -12.22 17.91 -11.65
N LEU A 234 -12.77 17.48 -10.51
CA LEU A 234 -14.18 17.66 -10.19
C LEU A 234 -14.44 19.11 -9.80
N LEU A 235 -15.46 19.73 -10.39
CA LEU A 235 -15.78 21.11 -10.05
C LEU A 235 -16.42 21.21 -8.66
N PRO A 236 -16.08 22.22 -7.84
CA PRO A 236 -16.62 22.40 -6.50
C PRO A 236 -18.03 23.01 -6.49
N MET A 237 -18.89 22.56 -7.41
CA MET A 237 -20.27 23.02 -7.57
C MET A 237 -21.22 22.03 -6.91
N GLY A 238 -21.80 22.45 -5.78
CA GLY A 238 -22.54 21.54 -4.89
C GLY A 238 -21.60 20.57 -4.17
N PHE A 239 -22.07 19.95 -3.09
CA PHE A 239 -21.27 18.96 -2.38
C PHE A 239 -21.24 17.64 -3.16
N LEU A 240 -22.35 17.34 -3.84
CA LEU A 240 -22.57 16.03 -4.44
C LEU A 240 -21.64 15.77 -5.62
N ASN A 241 -21.19 16.79 -6.36
CA ASN A 241 -20.27 16.57 -7.48
C ASN A 241 -18.94 15.94 -7.02
N GLN A 242 -18.41 16.37 -5.87
CA GLN A 242 -17.15 15.89 -5.32
C GLN A 242 -17.31 14.69 -4.37
N ILE A 243 -18.50 14.56 -3.76
CA ILE A 243 -18.85 13.50 -2.82
C ILE A 243 -20.11 12.79 -3.34
N HIS A 244 -19.95 12.04 -4.43
CA HIS A 244 -21.05 11.36 -5.11
C HIS A 244 -21.15 9.86 -4.77
N GLU A 245 -20.39 9.40 -3.78
CA GLU A 245 -20.45 8.03 -3.27
C GLU A 245 -21.85 7.75 -2.64
N PRO A 246 -22.50 6.60 -2.89
CA PRO A 246 -23.87 6.33 -2.47
C PRO A 246 -24.20 6.55 -0.99
N PRO A 247 -23.31 6.22 -0.02
CA PRO A 247 -23.58 6.48 1.40
C PRO A 247 -23.65 7.97 1.79
N PHE A 248 -23.33 8.91 0.88
CA PHE A 248 -23.16 10.34 1.19
C PHE A 248 -24.28 11.23 0.66
N TYR A 249 -25.35 10.65 0.11
CA TYR A 249 -26.57 11.39 -0.20
C TYR A 249 -27.81 10.63 0.28
N PHE A 250 -28.89 11.39 0.47
CA PHE A 250 -30.14 10.84 0.96
C PHE A 250 -30.96 10.28 -0.20
N GLY A 251 -31.03 8.95 -0.30
CA GLY A 251 -31.89 8.22 -1.24
C GLY A 251 -31.12 7.18 -2.07
N ASN A 252 -31.86 6.35 -2.82
CA ASN A 252 -31.28 5.41 -3.77
C ASN A 252 -30.71 6.11 -5.02
N ASN A 253 -31.26 7.28 -5.35
CA ASN A 253 -30.83 8.10 -6.47
C ASN A 253 -30.34 9.46 -5.97
N ARG A 254 -29.40 10.07 -6.71
CA ARG A 254 -28.93 11.43 -6.46
C ARG A 254 -30.13 12.42 -6.43
N PRO A 255 -30.19 13.39 -5.49
CA PRO A 255 -31.29 14.34 -5.40
C PRO A 255 -31.54 15.12 -6.70
N GLU A 256 -32.81 15.38 -7.04
CA GLU A 256 -33.17 16.04 -8.31
C GLU A 256 -32.59 17.46 -8.46
N VAL A 257 -32.39 18.19 -7.35
CA VAL A 257 -31.73 19.50 -7.35
C VAL A 257 -30.31 19.40 -7.90
N GLU A 258 -29.56 18.39 -7.47
CA GLU A 258 -28.19 18.11 -7.89
C GLU A 258 -28.11 17.42 -9.26
N ARG A 259 -29.23 16.90 -9.79
CA ARG A 259 -29.30 16.35 -11.16
C ARG A 259 -29.66 17.42 -12.19
N ARG A 260 -30.55 18.35 -11.81
CA ARG A 260 -31.21 19.29 -12.74
C ARG A 260 -30.77 20.74 -12.60
N ILE A 261 -30.52 21.21 -11.38
CA ILE A 261 -30.24 22.64 -11.12
C ILE A 261 -28.74 22.87 -10.99
N ILE A 262 -28.09 22.15 -10.08
CA ILE A 262 -26.64 22.18 -9.92
C ILE A 262 -26.08 21.05 -10.77
N PRO A 263 -25.35 21.33 -11.85
CA PRO A 263 -24.85 20.30 -12.74
C PRO A 263 -23.78 19.41 -12.07
N THR A 264 -24.17 18.36 -11.33
CA THR A 264 -23.25 17.29 -10.87
C THR A 264 -22.83 16.38 -12.00
N THR A 265 -21.82 15.52 -11.81
CA THR A 265 -21.04 14.80 -12.86
C THR A 265 -20.31 15.78 -13.77
N TRP A 266 -19.63 16.73 -13.15
CA TRP A 266 -18.94 17.81 -13.82
C TRP A 266 -17.46 17.79 -13.50
N ARG A 267 -16.69 17.44 -14.53
CA ARG A 267 -15.24 17.40 -14.53
C ARG A 267 -14.72 18.18 -15.72
N GLU A 268 -13.59 18.85 -15.54
CA GLU A 268 -12.94 19.61 -16.60
C GLU A 268 -11.41 19.56 -16.42
N ILE A 269 -10.67 19.90 -17.46
CA ILE A 269 -9.22 20.08 -17.37
C ILE A 269 -8.97 21.46 -16.75
N GLY A 270 -8.23 21.50 -15.66
CA GLY A 270 -7.93 22.74 -14.98
C GLY A 270 -6.75 22.70 -14.03
N VAL A 271 -6.45 23.88 -13.51
CA VAL A 271 -5.46 24.13 -12.46
C VAL A 271 -6.08 25.07 -11.44
N GLY A 272 -5.78 24.85 -10.17
CA GLY A 272 -6.38 25.64 -9.11
C GLY A 272 -5.69 25.50 -7.78
N LEU A 273 -6.23 26.23 -6.82
CA LEU A 273 -5.76 26.25 -5.44
C LEU A 273 -6.83 25.73 -4.50
N PHE A 274 -6.40 25.05 -3.45
CA PHE A 274 -7.28 24.59 -2.38
C PHE A 274 -6.57 24.62 -1.03
N GLY A 275 -7.34 24.76 0.04
CA GLY A 275 -6.77 24.80 1.39
C GLY A 275 -7.80 25.06 2.47
N ALA A 276 -7.32 25.14 3.71
CA ALA A 276 -8.13 25.43 4.88
C ALA A 276 -7.70 26.77 5.49
N ILE A 277 -8.59 27.76 5.45
CA ILE A 277 -8.36 29.06 6.12
C ILE A 277 -8.43 28.87 7.64
N THR A 278 -9.38 28.05 8.09
CA THR A 278 -9.51 27.57 9.46
C THR A 278 -9.90 26.09 9.44
N PRO A 279 -9.83 25.34 10.57
CA PRO A 279 -10.24 23.93 10.60
C PRO A 279 -11.65 23.65 10.06
N ASN A 280 -12.54 24.65 10.06
CA ASN A 280 -13.94 24.50 9.63
C ASN A 280 -14.25 25.30 8.36
N LEU A 281 -13.28 25.97 7.76
CA LEU A 281 -13.46 26.77 6.55
C LEU A 281 -12.41 26.39 5.52
N THR A 282 -12.85 25.64 4.52
CA THR A 282 -12.03 25.26 3.37
C THR A 282 -12.47 26.00 2.13
N TYR A 283 -11.54 26.17 1.20
CA TYR A 283 -11.82 26.73 -0.12
C TYR A 283 -11.15 25.88 -1.19
N THR A 284 -11.73 25.94 -2.38
CA THR A 284 -11.20 25.36 -3.61
C THR A 284 -11.60 26.30 -4.72
N GLY A 285 -10.67 26.65 -5.60
CA GLY A 285 -10.97 27.42 -6.80
C GLY A 285 -10.10 26.97 -7.96
N TYR A 286 -10.68 26.92 -9.16
CA TYR A 286 -10.02 26.47 -10.38
C TYR A 286 -10.15 27.46 -11.52
N VAL A 287 -9.15 27.44 -12.40
CA VAL A 287 -9.24 27.90 -13.78
C VAL A 287 -9.31 26.66 -14.67
N ILE A 288 -10.29 26.59 -15.56
CA ILE A 288 -10.64 25.40 -16.37
C ILE A 288 -10.83 25.76 -17.84
N ASN A 289 -10.85 24.75 -18.72
CA ASN A 289 -11.12 24.91 -20.17
C ASN A 289 -12.51 25.50 -20.52
N GLY A 290 -13.38 25.70 -19.53
CA GLY A 290 -14.69 26.33 -19.72
C GLY A 290 -15.75 25.40 -20.31
N LEU A 291 -16.99 25.90 -20.40
CA LEU A 291 -18.10 25.20 -21.02
C LEU A 291 -18.15 25.49 -22.53
N ASP A 292 -18.55 24.49 -23.31
CA ASP A 292 -18.93 24.68 -24.70
C ASP A 292 -20.39 25.18 -24.79
N ALA A 293 -20.56 26.44 -25.21
CA ALA A 293 -21.87 27.06 -25.35
C ALA A 293 -22.74 26.41 -26.44
N GLN A 294 -22.18 25.61 -27.35
CA GLN A 294 -22.97 24.86 -28.34
C GLN A 294 -23.89 23.82 -27.69
N GLY A 295 -23.55 23.34 -26.49
CA GLY A 295 -24.40 22.45 -25.70
C GLY A 295 -25.54 23.16 -24.98
N PHE A 296 -25.56 24.49 -24.93
CA PHE A 296 -26.59 25.20 -24.18
C PHE A 296 -27.95 25.13 -24.87
N ASN A 297 -28.97 24.75 -24.11
CA ASN A 297 -30.32 24.59 -24.63
C ASN A 297 -31.38 24.96 -23.57
N SER A 298 -32.66 24.85 -23.92
CA SER A 298 -33.76 25.18 -23.01
C SER A 298 -33.79 24.34 -21.73
N SER A 299 -33.07 23.21 -21.70
CA SER A 299 -32.92 22.34 -20.53
C SER A 299 -31.74 22.73 -19.63
N GLY A 300 -30.94 23.73 -20.02
CA GLY A 300 -29.87 24.33 -19.21
C GLY A 300 -28.48 24.27 -19.85
N ILE A 301 -27.46 24.33 -18.98
CA ILE A 301 -26.03 24.41 -19.37
C ILE A 301 -25.30 23.06 -19.23
N ARG A 302 -26.00 22.00 -18.80
CA ARG A 302 -25.42 20.70 -18.48
C ARG A 302 -24.69 20.07 -19.67
N ASP A 303 -25.25 20.21 -20.87
CA ASP A 303 -24.67 19.60 -22.07
C ASP A 303 -23.48 20.39 -22.62
N GLY A 304 -23.14 21.54 -22.04
CA GLY A 304 -21.92 22.28 -22.38
C GLY A 304 -20.67 21.79 -21.66
N ARG A 305 -20.76 20.79 -20.77
CA ARG A 305 -19.59 20.21 -20.11
C ARG A 305 -18.79 19.40 -21.11
N GLN A 306 -17.48 19.55 -21.07
CA GLN A 306 -16.59 18.93 -22.05
C GLN A 306 -15.91 17.67 -21.51
N ALA A 307 -15.99 17.44 -20.20
CA ALA A 307 -15.54 16.22 -19.52
C ALA A 307 -14.04 15.89 -19.75
N GLY A 308 -13.24 16.87 -20.15
CA GLY A 308 -11.84 16.70 -20.54
C GLY A 308 -11.59 15.87 -21.81
N SER A 309 -12.63 15.51 -22.56
CA SER A 309 -12.52 14.70 -23.78
C SER A 309 -12.43 15.59 -25.02
N GLN A 310 -11.21 15.76 -25.55
CA GLN A 310 -10.95 16.68 -26.68
C GLN A 310 -11.54 18.08 -26.44
N ALA A 311 -11.51 18.53 -25.19
CA ALA A 311 -12.16 19.75 -24.76
C ALA A 311 -11.54 20.99 -25.45
N LEU A 312 -12.40 21.87 -25.95
CA LEU A 312 -12.05 23.20 -26.43
C LEU A 312 -11.50 24.02 -25.25
N ALA A 313 -10.41 24.73 -25.49
CA ALA A 313 -9.72 25.55 -24.49
C ALA A 313 -9.46 26.99 -25.00
N GLU A 314 -10.36 27.49 -25.85
CA GLU A 314 -10.27 28.85 -26.41
C GLU A 314 -10.72 29.93 -25.41
N ASN A 315 -11.56 29.57 -24.43
CA ASN A 315 -12.06 30.46 -23.40
C ASN A 315 -12.01 29.78 -22.03
N PHE A 316 -11.22 30.33 -21.10
CA PHE A 316 -11.11 29.76 -19.77
C PHE A 316 -12.27 30.17 -18.87
N GLY A 317 -12.78 29.19 -18.11
CA GLY A 317 -13.73 29.41 -17.02
C GLY A 317 -13.03 29.46 -15.66
N TYR A 318 -13.70 30.04 -14.67
CA TYR A 318 -13.27 29.99 -13.27
C TYR A 318 -14.43 29.57 -12.38
N VAL A 319 -14.12 28.82 -11.32
CA VAL A 319 -15.08 28.30 -10.34
C VAL A 319 -14.46 28.27 -8.95
#